data_AF-M0HKX8-F1
#
_entry.id   AF-M0HKX8-F1
#
_cell.length_a   1.000
_cell.length_b   1.000
_cell.length_c   1.000
_cell.angle_alpha   90.00
_cell.angle_beta   90.00
_cell.angle_gamma   90.00
#
_symmetry.space_group_name_H-M   'P 1'
#
loop_
_entity.id
_entity.type
_entity.pdbx_description
1 polymer ?
#
loop_
_entity_poly.entity_id
_entity_poly.type
_entity_poly.pdbx_seq_one_letter_code
_entity_poly.pdbx_strand_id
1 'polypeptide(L)'
;MAVQNPPAEFSAYSASIHVIQHAKGLSKGPNRHISGDIIRECIEDGTPRKVNRHTWRFETDIDGVEFATVVATDEHEIVTAHPVSVDHDVASDTGRWTPDDLADIEAAIRYHERKEPYDP
;
A
#
# COMPACT_ATOMS: atom_id res chain seq x y z
N MET A 1 -13.40 -15.48 20.73
CA MET A 1 -13.81 -15.61 19.32
C MET A 1 -12.56 -15.41 18.48
N ALA A 2 -12.22 -16.33 17.59
CA ALA A 2 -11.14 -16.10 16.64
C ALA A 2 -11.52 -14.89 15.79
N VAL A 3 -10.63 -13.90 15.68
CA VAL A 3 -10.85 -12.82 14.73
C VAL A 3 -10.80 -13.44 13.35
N GLN A 4 -11.91 -13.43 12.63
CA GLN A 4 -11.94 -13.88 11.25
C GLN A 4 -11.12 -12.89 10.43
N ASN A 5 -10.20 -13.42 9.62
CA ASN A 5 -9.41 -12.61 8.70
C ASN A 5 -10.33 -11.88 7.71
N PRO A 6 -9.93 -10.68 7.24
CA PRO A 6 -10.70 -9.92 6.27
C PRO A 6 -10.75 -10.67 4.93
N PRO A 7 -11.75 -10.41 4.07
CA PRO A 7 -11.74 -10.90 2.70
C PRO A 7 -10.42 -10.59 2.00
N ALA A 8 -9.76 -11.60 1.44
CA ALA A 8 -8.51 -11.47 0.66
C ALA A 8 -8.82 -11.46 -0.84
N GLU A 9 -9.87 -10.74 -1.23
CA GLU A 9 -10.32 -10.60 -2.61
C GLU A 9 -10.38 -9.10 -2.92
N PHE A 10 -9.68 -8.63 -3.95
CA PHE A 10 -9.69 -7.20 -4.29
C PHE A 10 -11.10 -6.68 -4.59
N SER A 11 -11.95 -7.51 -5.21
CA SER A 11 -13.36 -7.18 -5.51
C SER A 11 -14.24 -7.01 -4.27
N ALA A 12 -13.78 -7.42 -3.08
CA ALA A 12 -14.52 -7.20 -1.83
C ALA A 12 -14.45 -5.74 -1.35
N TYR A 13 -13.63 -4.90 -1.99
CA TYR A 13 -13.41 -3.51 -1.60
C TYR A 13 -13.55 -2.53 -2.76
N SER A 14 -14.06 -1.33 -2.45
CA SER A 14 -14.09 -0.19 -3.37
C SER A 14 -12.95 0.77 -3.07
N ALA A 15 -12.28 1.31 -4.08
CA ALA A 15 -11.25 2.32 -3.87
C ALA A 15 -11.88 3.63 -3.38
N SER A 16 -11.43 4.14 -2.24
CA SER A 16 -11.84 5.47 -1.78
C SER A 16 -11.35 6.57 -2.73
N ILE A 17 -11.99 7.74 -2.66
CA ILE A 17 -11.58 8.93 -3.43
C ILE A 17 -10.10 9.27 -3.16
N HIS A 18 -9.61 9.01 -1.95
CA HIS A 18 -8.23 9.25 -1.57
C HIS A 18 -7.24 8.38 -2.36
N VAL A 19 -7.55 7.10 -2.51
CA VAL A 19 -6.73 6.15 -3.31
C VAL A 19 -6.77 6.53 -4.80
N ILE A 20 -7.93 6.89 -5.31
CA ILE A 20 -8.11 7.31 -6.72
C ILE A 20 -7.31 8.59 -7.02
N GLN A 21 -7.23 9.53 -6.09
CA GLN A 21 -6.47 10.78 -6.25
C GLN A 21 -4.96 10.59 -6.21
N HIS A 22 -4.48 9.48 -5.65
CA HIS A 22 -3.05 9.23 -5.47
C HIS A 22 -2.47 8.19 -6.42
N ALA A 23 -3.27 7.41 -7.15
CA ALA A 23 -2.78 6.43 -8.11
C ALA A 23 -2.16 7.03 -9.39
N LYS A 24 -1.20 6.31 -9.99
CA LYS A 24 -0.50 6.70 -11.23
C LYS A 24 -1.50 7.03 -12.35
N GLY A 25 -1.43 8.25 -12.91
CA GLY A 25 -2.23 8.70 -14.06
C GLY A 25 -3.35 9.70 -13.76
N LEU A 26 -3.63 10.06 -12.50
CA LEU A 26 -4.80 10.89 -12.14
C LEU A 26 -4.50 12.17 -11.31
N SER A 27 -3.27 12.38 -10.80
CA SER A 27 -2.88 13.67 -10.20
C SER A 27 -1.35 13.94 -10.21
N LYS A 28 -0.94 15.18 -9.91
CA LYS A 28 0.47 15.63 -9.84
C LYS A 28 1.12 15.47 -8.45
N GLY A 29 0.70 14.52 -7.63
CA GLY A 29 1.30 14.25 -6.30
C GLY A 29 2.55 13.34 -6.34
N PRO A 30 3.26 13.16 -5.20
CA PRO A 30 4.41 12.26 -5.05
C PRO A 30 4.03 10.76 -5.00
N ASN A 31 2.75 10.41 -4.89
CA ASN A 31 2.28 9.03 -4.70
C ASN A 31 2.16 8.21 -6.01
N ARG A 32 3.00 8.47 -7.02
CA ARG A 32 2.83 7.97 -8.40
C ARG A 32 3.19 6.48 -8.60
N HIS A 33 3.58 5.77 -7.54
CA HIS A 33 4.06 4.40 -7.60
C HIS A 33 3.04 3.37 -7.09
N ILE A 34 1.87 3.81 -6.62
CA ILE A 34 0.78 2.91 -6.25
C ILE A 34 -0.17 2.76 -7.45
N SER A 35 -0.20 1.55 -8.02
CA SER A 35 -1.14 1.16 -9.07
C SER A 35 -2.23 0.26 -8.51
N GLY A 36 -3.35 0.12 -9.24
CA GLY A 36 -4.40 -0.83 -8.86
C GLY A 36 -3.90 -2.28 -8.79
N ASP A 37 -2.85 -2.62 -9.54
CA ASP A 37 -2.26 -3.96 -9.52
C ASP A 37 -1.48 -4.21 -8.23
N ILE A 38 -0.70 -3.23 -7.75
CA ILE A 38 0.00 -3.31 -6.45
C ILE A 38 -1.00 -3.44 -5.30
N ILE A 39 -2.11 -2.68 -5.35
CA ILE A 39 -3.16 -2.75 -4.33
C ILE A 39 -3.85 -4.12 -4.35
N ARG A 40 -4.12 -4.65 -5.55
CA ARG A 40 -4.68 -6.01 -5.71
C ARG A 40 -3.74 -7.04 -5.11
N GLU A 41 -2.46 -7.01 -5.47
CA GLU A 41 -1.43 -7.93 -4.99
C GLU A 41 -1.27 -7.86 -3.47
N CYS A 42 -1.36 -6.67 -2.88
CA CYS A 42 -1.44 -6.54 -1.42
C CYS A 42 -2.65 -7.28 -0.84
N ILE A 43 -3.85 -7.07 -1.38
CA ILE A 43 -5.08 -7.65 -0.80
C ILE A 43 -5.16 -9.16 -1.02
N GLU A 44 -4.76 -9.64 -2.19
CA GLU A 44 -4.91 -11.04 -2.60
C GLU A 44 -3.76 -11.92 -2.10
N ASP A 45 -2.53 -11.42 -2.16
CA ASP A 45 -1.32 -12.21 -1.83
C ASP A 45 -0.63 -11.75 -0.54
N GLY A 46 -0.95 -10.55 -0.05
CA GLY A 46 -0.32 -9.98 1.13
C GLY A 46 -0.76 -10.60 2.44
N THR A 47 0.07 -10.42 3.46
CA THR A 47 -0.22 -10.88 4.82
C THR A 47 -1.16 -9.91 5.52
N PRO A 48 -2.36 -10.34 5.95
CA PRO A 48 -3.28 -9.47 6.66
C PRO A 48 -2.85 -9.27 8.11
N ARG A 49 -2.72 -8.01 8.51
CA ARG A 49 -2.43 -7.54 9.86
C ARG A 49 -3.57 -6.67 10.35
N LYS A 50 -4.11 -7.02 11.52
CA LYS A 50 -5.18 -6.23 12.14
C LYS A 50 -4.61 -4.94 12.71
N VAL A 51 -5.20 -3.80 12.32
CA VAL A 51 -4.85 -2.48 12.86
C VAL A 51 -5.80 -2.13 14.02
N ASN A 52 -7.11 -2.24 13.79
CA ASN A 52 -8.12 -2.04 14.82
C ASN A 52 -9.36 -2.93 14.55
N ARG A 53 -10.49 -2.66 15.21
CA ARG A 53 -11.71 -3.47 15.07
C ARG A 53 -12.20 -3.61 13.62
N HIS A 54 -12.10 -2.55 12.84
CA HIS A 54 -12.67 -2.44 11.49
C HIS A 54 -11.60 -2.27 10.40
N THR A 55 -10.37 -1.94 10.78
CA THR A 55 -9.27 -1.65 9.86
C THR A 55 -8.25 -2.78 9.83
N TRP A 56 -7.86 -3.17 8.62
CA TRP A 56 -6.82 -4.15 8.35
C TRP A 56 -5.79 -3.58 7.40
N ARG A 57 -4.54 -4.01 7.56
CA ARG A 57 -3.40 -3.69 6.70
C ARG A 57 -2.96 -4.98 6.04
N PHE A 58 -2.85 -4.99 4.73
CA PHE A 58 -2.23 -6.07 3.98
C PHE A 58 -0.84 -5.61 3.54
N GLU A 59 0.18 -6.41 3.85
CA GLU A 59 1.57 -6.10 3.55
C GLU A 59 2.13 -7.17 2.61
N THR A 60 2.82 -6.75 1.55
CA THR A 60 3.50 -7.66 0.62
C THR A 60 4.78 -7.03 0.07
N ASP A 61 5.78 -7.86 -0.22
CA ASP A 61 6.99 -7.45 -0.94
C ASP A 61 6.75 -7.64 -2.44
N ILE A 62 7.03 -6.59 -3.21
CA ILE A 62 6.93 -6.60 -4.67
C ILE A 62 8.28 -6.17 -5.22
N ASP A 63 9.08 -7.16 -5.61
CA ASP A 63 10.37 -6.95 -6.26
C ASP A 63 11.27 -6.01 -5.45
N GLY A 64 11.40 -6.27 -4.13
CA GLY A 64 12.27 -5.51 -3.22
C GLY A 64 11.67 -4.21 -2.68
N VAL A 65 10.38 -3.98 -2.89
CA VAL A 65 9.66 -2.86 -2.28
C VAL A 65 8.48 -3.41 -1.49
N GLU A 66 8.46 -3.12 -0.18
CA GLU A 66 7.36 -3.50 0.68
C GLU A 66 6.22 -2.48 0.51
N PHE A 67 5.03 -2.97 0.19
CA PHE A 67 3.82 -2.17 0.08
C PHE A 67 2.81 -2.55 1.15
N ALA A 68 2.07 -1.54 1.60
CA ALA A 68 0.95 -1.71 2.50
C ALA A 68 -0.33 -1.17 1.88
N THR A 69 -1.39 -1.96 1.95
CA THR A 69 -2.76 -1.54 1.64
C THR A 69 -3.62 -1.64 2.87
N VAL A 70 -4.28 -0.55 3.23
CA VAL A 70 -5.18 -0.47 4.39
C VAL A 70 -6.63 -0.45 3.92
N VAL A 71 -7.44 -1.34 4.48
CA VAL A 71 -8.87 -1.46 4.19
C VAL A 71 -9.73 -1.24 5.43
N ALA A 72 -10.91 -0.64 5.24
CA ALA A 72 -12.00 -0.58 6.21
C ALA A 72 -13.00 -1.70 5.86
N THR A 73 -13.12 -2.68 6.74
CA THR A 73 -13.92 -3.90 6.51
C THR A 73 -15.41 -3.73 6.76
N ASP A 74 -15.80 -2.71 7.54
CA ASP A 74 -17.19 -2.31 7.75
C ASP A 74 -17.75 -1.51 6.57
N GLU A 75 -16.90 -0.67 5.97
CA GLU A 75 -17.26 0.15 4.80
C GLU A 75 -17.00 -0.57 3.47
N HIS A 76 -16.26 -1.69 3.50
CA HIS A 76 -15.76 -2.37 2.29
C HIS A 76 -14.97 -1.42 1.39
N GLU A 77 -14.07 -0.63 1.99
CA GLU A 77 -13.31 0.40 1.28
C GLU A 77 -11.80 0.24 1.44
N ILE A 78 -11.06 0.57 0.38
CA ILE A 78 -9.61 0.73 0.40
C ILE A 78 -9.33 2.17 0.84
N VAL A 79 -8.82 2.32 2.06
CA VAL A 79 -8.61 3.60 2.74
C VAL A 79 -7.35 4.26 2.21
N THR A 80 -6.25 3.51 2.15
CA THR A 80 -4.96 4.02 1.68
C THR A 80 -4.06 2.88 1.22
N ALA A 81 -3.10 3.19 0.35
CA ALA A 81 -2.03 2.29 -0.02
C ALA A 81 -0.74 3.12 -0.20
N HIS A 82 0.38 2.59 0.28
CA HIS A 82 1.66 3.30 0.29
C HIS A 82 2.84 2.31 0.37
N PRO A 83 4.02 2.69 -0.13
CA PRO A 83 5.24 1.94 0.13
C PRO A 83 5.65 2.10 1.60
N VAL A 84 6.20 1.05 2.17
CA VAL A 84 6.67 0.96 3.56
C VAL A 84 8.18 1.03 3.62
N SER A 85 8.85 0.22 2.80
CA SER A 85 10.31 0.10 2.78
C SER A 85 10.82 -0.28 1.39
N VAL A 86 12.11 -0.04 1.13
CA VAL A 86 12.81 -0.41 -0.11
C VAL A 86 14.09 -1.14 0.25
N ASP A 87 14.26 -2.34 -0.31
CA ASP A 87 15.55 -3.02 -0.41
C ASP A 87 16.18 -2.66 -1.77
N HIS A 88 17.17 -1.77 -1.74
CA HIS A 88 17.80 -1.28 -2.97
C HIS A 88 18.56 -2.35 -3.75
N ASP A 89 19.13 -3.34 -3.07
CA ASP A 89 19.90 -4.39 -3.72
C ASP A 89 18.96 -5.26 -4.54
N VAL A 90 17.82 -5.65 -3.95
CA VAL A 90 16.79 -6.44 -4.66
C VAL A 90 16.06 -5.60 -5.71
N ALA A 91 15.61 -4.40 -5.34
CA ALA A 91 14.75 -3.59 -6.21
C ALA A 91 15.45 -3.11 -7.48
N SER A 92 16.75 -2.82 -7.40
CA SER A 92 17.54 -2.42 -8.57
C SER A 92 17.84 -3.58 -9.52
N ASP A 93 17.96 -4.80 -8.98
CA ASP A 93 18.32 -6.00 -9.76
C ASP A 93 17.13 -6.60 -10.52
N THR A 94 15.90 -6.34 -10.09
CA THR A 94 14.68 -6.89 -10.72
C THR A 94 14.35 -6.27 -12.09
N GLY A 95 14.82 -5.04 -12.34
CA GLY A 95 14.49 -4.26 -13.53
C GLY A 95 13.03 -3.78 -13.60
N ARG A 96 12.22 -4.02 -12.56
CA ARG A 96 10.84 -3.52 -12.46
C ARG A 96 10.79 -2.02 -12.17
N TRP A 97 11.71 -1.55 -11.35
CA TRP A 97 11.75 -0.17 -10.87
C TRP A 97 12.83 0.61 -11.60
N THR A 98 12.45 1.73 -12.20
CA THR A 98 13.46 2.67 -12.70
C THR A 98 14.08 3.44 -11.53
N PRO A 99 15.29 4.00 -11.69
CA PRO A 99 15.88 4.85 -10.66
C PRO A 99 14.97 6.02 -10.22
N ASP A 100 14.19 6.57 -11.16
CA ASP A 100 13.20 7.62 -10.87
C ASP A 100 12.02 7.08 -10.06
N ASP A 101 11.52 5.86 -10.37
CA ASP A 101 10.47 5.22 -9.57
C ASP A 101 10.93 4.98 -8.13
N LEU A 102 12.17 4.50 -7.92
CA LEU A 102 12.74 4.29 -6.59
C LEU A 102 12.88 5.60 -5.81
N ALA A 103 13.35 6.66 -6.45
CA ALA A 103 13.44 7.99 -5.83
C ALA A 103 12.07 8.53 -5.40
N ASP A 104 11.03 8.31 -6.23
CA ASP A 104 9.64 8.69 -5.91
C ASP A 104 9.07 7.84 -4.76
N ILE A 105 9.35 6.53 -4.74
CA ILE A 105 8.95 5.61 -3.66
C ILE A 105 9.55 6.07 -2.34
N GLU A 106 10.86 6.31 -2.29
CA GLU A 106 11.52 6.83 -1.10
C GLU A 106 10.95 8.18 -0.65
N ALA A 107 10.63 9.07 -1.60
CA ALA A 107 10.03 10.36 -1.28
C ALA A 107 8.67 10.20 -0.61
N ALA A 108 7.87 9.21 -1.02
CA ALA A 108 6.63 8.87 -0.34
C ALA A 108 6.84 8.23 1.02
N ILE A 109 7.78 7.30 1.17
CA ILE A 109 8.13 6.73 2.49
C ILE A 109 8.46 7.86 3.48
N ARG A 110 9.38 8.76 3.10
CA ARG A 110 9.75 9.95 3.90
C ARG A 110 8.57 10.89 4.17
N TYR A 111 7.59 10.95 3.29
CA TYR A 111 6.40 11.77 3.49
C TYR A 111 5.44 11.13 4.50
N HIS A 112 5.25 9.82 4.43
CA HIS A 112 4.43 9.05 5.36
C HIS A 112 5.03 9.04 6.77
N GLU A 113 6.34 8.80 6.90
CA GLU A 113 7.06 8.86 8.18
C GLU A 113 6.92 10.23 8.88
N ARG A 114 6.92 11.32 8.11
CA ARG A 114 6.72 12.68 8.66
C ARG A 114 5.28 12.99 9.04
N LYS A 115 4.32 12.24 8.50
CA LYS A 115 2.88 12.40 8.75
C LYS A 115 2.37 11.53 9.89
N GLU A 116 3.09 10.47 10.24
CA GLU A 116 2.87 9.72 11.47
C GLU A 116 3.75 10.33 12.58
N PRO A 117 3.27 11.32 13.38
CA PRO A 117 3.81 11.43 14.71
C PRO A 117 3.44 10.12 15.42
N TYR A 118 4.47 9.33 15.69
CA TYR A 118 4.46 8.31 16.72
C TYR A 118 3.65 8.81 17.93
N ASP A 119 2.62 8.07 18.34
CA ASP A 119 2.45 7.86 19.77
C ASP A 119 1.75 6.50 20.07
N PRO A 120 2.20 5.82 21.13
CA PRO A 120 2.14 4.38 21.39
C PRO A 120 0.88 3.86 22.11
#